data_AF-A0A0G1AW97-F1
#
_entry.id   AF-A0A0G1AW97-F1
#
_cell.length_a   1.000
_cell.length_b   1.000
_cell.length_c   1.000
_cell.angle_alpha   90.00
_cell.angle_beta   90.00
_cell.angle_gamma   90.00
#
_symmetry.space_group_name_H-M   'P 1'
#
loop_
_entity.id
_entity.type
_entity.pdbx_description
1 polymer ?
#
loop_
_entity_poly.entity_id
_entity_poly.type
_entity_poly.pdbx_seq_one_letter_code
_entity_poly.pdbx_strand_id
1 'polypeptide(L)'
;MTKITQKITNGMNKIIFSVVLVALAGMAVAVFSLAAETATVTGTVTVSNYAISITGGENSFAYGTMSNNSASSTMTLFSTTGITATNDGSKANFDIYSADTGDWTLDAATSTPDYYTHKFCNETDNDCATSGVYGADFTALDDVGNVATLAEDLTAISGTVDFQLSMHTPNPSTVYTQQSAVVTVQASAPTNP
;
A
#
# COMPACT_ATOMS: atom_id res chain seq x y z
N MET A 1 54.19 -59.44 70.28
CA MET A 1 53.66 -58.08 69.97
C MET A 1 52.99 -58.09 68.60
N THR A 2 51.90 -58.84 68.42
CA THR A 2 51.37 -59.15 67.06
C THR A 2 49.83 -59.13 67.03
N LYS A 3 49.21 -58.22 67.80
CA LYS A 3 47.74 -58.04 67.81
C LYS A 3 47.28 -56.59 67.61
N ILE A 4 48.20 -55.63 67.56
CA ILE A 4 47.85 -54.19 67.44
C ILE A 4 47.82 -53.74 65.97
N THR A 5 48.65 -54.34 65.10
CA THR A 5 48.75 -53.96 63.68
C THR A 5 47.51 -54.31 62.85
N GLN A 6 46.78 -55.38 63.19
CA GLN A 6 45.62 -55.85 62.41
C GLN A 6 44.33 -55.04 62.65
N LYS A 7 44.25 -54.28 63.75
CA LYS A 7 43.05 -53.50 64.11
C LYS A 7 42.97 -52.16 63.38
N ILE A 8 44.10 -51.65 62.89
CA ILE A 8 44.19 -50.34 62.22
C ILE A 8 43.84 -50.45 60.74
N THR A 9 44.23 -51.54 60.06
CA THR A 9 43.96 -51.76 58.63
C THR A 9 42.47 -51.92 58.30
N ASN A 10 41.68 -52.52 59.20
CA ASN A 10 40.24 -52.72 59.00
C ASN A 10 39.39 -51.46 59.26
N GLY A 11 39.92 -50.46 59.97
CA GLY A 11 39.24 -49.18 60.20
C GLY A 11 39.34 -48.22 59.01
N MET A 12 40.53 -48.12 58.41
CA MET A 12 40.78 -47.26 57.25
C MET A 12 39.99 -47.68 56.00
N ASN A 13 39.84 -48.99 55.75
CA ASN A 13 39.08 -49.48 54.60
C ASN A 13 37.58 -49.15 54.68
N LYS A 14 37.00 -49.03 55.88
CA LYS A 14 35.59 -48.64 56.05
C LYS A 14 35.34 -47.14 55.83
N ILE A 15 36.32 -46.30 56.19
CA ILE A 15 36.23 -44.85 55.99
C ILE A 15 36.39 -44.50 54.51
N ILE A 16 37.33 -45.13 53.81
CA ILE A 16 37.54 -44.90 52.37
C ILE A 16 36.31 -45.36 51.55
N PHE A 17 35.71 -46.50 51.91
CA PHE A 17 34.50 -46.98 51.23
C PHE A 17 33.30 -46.04 51.43
N SER A 18 33.15 -45.46 52.63
CA SER A 18 32.07 -44.52 52.94
C SER A 18 32.22 -43.18 52.20
N VAL A 19 33.45 -42.65 52.10
CA VAL A 19 33.74 -41.39 51.38
C VAL A 19 33.51 -41.55 49.87
N VAL A 20 33.88 -42.69 49.29
CA VAL A 20 33.61 -42.97 47.87
C VAL A 20 32.13 -43.15 47.60
N LEU A 21 31.37 -43.78 48.51
CA LEU A 21 29.92 -43.95 48.36
C LEU A 21 29.15 -42.62 48.46
N VAL A 22 29.56 -41.72 49.36
CA VAL A 22 29.00 -40.37 49.48
C VAL A 22 29.37 -39.50 48.28
N ALA A 23 30.59 -39.63 47.75
CA ALA A 23 31.00 -38.94 46.53
C ALA A 23 30.22 -39.43 45.29
N LEU A 24 29.96 -40.75 45.18
CA LEU A 24 29.16 -41.32 44.10
C LEU A 24 27.67 -40.93 44.22
N ALA A 25 27.12 -40.94 45.44
CA ALA A 25 25.76 -40.49 45.70
C ALA A 25 25.59 -38.98 45.44
N GLY A 26 26.63 -38.17 45.68
CA GLY A 26 26.67 -36.75 45.34
C GLY A 26 26.66 -36.48 43.82
N MET A 27 27.29 -37.34 43.02
CA MET A 27 27.25 -37.23 41.55
C MET A 27 25.92 -37.67 40.94
N ALA A 28 25.14 -38.52 41.62
CA ALA A 28 23.84 -38.99 41.13
C ALA A 28 22.70 -37.95 41.23
N VAL A 29 22.90 -36.83 41.92
CA VAL A 29 21.83 -35.83 42.19
C VAL A 29 21.93 -34.58 41.30
N ALA A 30 23.00 -34.40 40.52
CA ALA A 30 23.26 -33.13 39.83
C ALA A 30 22.98 -33.14 38.31
N VAL A 31 22.14 -34.03 37.80
CA VAL A 31 21.62 -33.90 36.42
C VAL A 31 20.29 -33.16 36.47
N PHE A 32 20.33 -31.87 36.83
CA PHE A 32 19.20 -30.98 36.60
C PHE A 32 19.12 -30.72 35.10
N SER A 33 18.34 -31.56 34.40
CA SER A 33 17.87 -31.28 33.05
C SER A 33 17.01 -30.02 33.11
N LEU A 34 17.62 -28.85 32.91
CA LEU A 34 16.91 -27.59 32.70
C LEU A 34 16.12 -27.74 31.39
N ALA A 35 14.81 -27.93 31.49
CA ALA A 35 13.93 -27.98 30.34
C ALA A 35 14.09 -26.67 29.55
N ALA A 36 14.37 -26.75 28.25
CA ALA A 36 14.45 -25.57 27.41
C ALA A 36 13.07 -24.90 27.37
N GLU A 37 12.98 -23.64 27.79
CA GLU A 37 11.77 -22.84 27.62
C GLU A 37 11.49 -22.72 26.11
N THR A 38 10.38 -23.31 25.68
CA THR A 38 9.87 -23.12 24.32
C THR A 38 8.74 -22.11 24.39
N ALA A 39 8.85 -21.05 23.60
CA ALA A 39 7.80 -20.08 23.41
C ALA A 39 7.21 -20.26 22.01
N THR A 40 5.89 -20.30 21.91
CA THR A 40 5.18 -20.31 20.62
C THR A 40 4.93 -18.88 20.16
N VAL A 41 5.38 -18.59 18.94
CA VAL A 41 5.03 -17.37 18.21
C VAL A 41 3.93 -17.71 17.22
N THR A 42 2.77 -17.07 17.37
CA THR A 42 1.66 -17.22 16.44
C THR A 42 1.60 -16.02 15.51
N GLY A 43 1.77 -16.26 14.20
CA GLY A 43 1.49 -15.27 13.16
C GLY A 43 0.04 -15.38 12.70
N THR A 44 -0.69 -14.27 12.67
CA THR A 44 -2.01 -14.19 12.05
C THR A 44 -1.89 -13.45 10.73
N VAL A 45 -2.46 -13.99 9.66
CA VAL A 45 -2.54 -13.34 8.34
C VAL A 45 -4.00 -13.05 8.04
N THR A 46 -4.33 -11.79 7.82
CA THR A 46 -5.64 -11.36 7.33
C THR A 46 -5.50 -10.99 5.86
N VAL A 47 -6.33 -11.57 5.00
CA VAL A 47 -6.40 -11.22 3.57
C VAL A 47 -7.54 -10.23 3.39
N SER A 48 -7.23 -9.05 2.86
CA SER A 48 -8.21 -8.02 2.50
C SER A 48 -8.50 -8.07 1.01
N ASN A 49 -9.77 -7.93 0.62
CA ASN A 49 -10.17 -7.80 -0.78
C ASN A 49 -10.32 -6.31 -1.11
N TYR A 50 -9.47 -5.77 -1.98
CA TYR A 50 -9.59 -4.40 -2.50
C TYR A 50 -10.24 -4.45 -3.88
N ALA A 51 -11.42 -3.86 -4.03
CA ALA A 51 -12.19 -3.89 -5.26
C ALA A 51 -12.80 -2.51 -5.52
N ILE A 52 -12.79 -2.11 -6.79
CA ILE A 52 -13.27 -0.82 -7.25
C ILE A 52 -14.08 -1.02 -8.52
N SER A 53 -15.15 -0.25 -8.68
CA SER A 53 -15.86 -0.08 -9.94
C SER A 53 -16.03 1.39 -10.28
N ILE A 54 -16.14 1.68 -11.57
CA ILE A 54 -16.56 2.99 -12.09
C ILE A 54 -18.01 2.85 -12.55
N THR A 55 -18.85 3.85 -12.28
CA THR A 55 -20.25 3.84 -12.69
C THR A 55 -20.38 3.62 -14.21
N GLY A 56 -21.34 2.76 -14.58
CA GLY A 56 -21.54 2.36 -15.97
C GLY A 56 -21.86 3.56 -16.87
N GLY A 57 -21.11 3.70 -17.97
CA GLY A 57 -21.24 4.82 -18.91
C GLY A 57 -20.21 5.94 -18.69
N GLU A 58 -19.44 5.91 -17.60
CA GLU A 58 -18.38 6.89 -17.31
C GLU A 58 -16.97 6.33 -17.56
N ASN A 59 -16.87 5.06 -17.97
CA ASN A 59 -15.62 4.38 -18.29
C ASN A 59 -14.99 4.82 -19.63
N SER A 60 -15.70 5.61 -20.43
CA SER A 60 -15.19 6.23 -21.66
C SER A 60 -16.03 7.45 -22.02
N PHE A 61 -15.37 8.56 -22.32
CA PHE A 61 -15.99 9.78 -22.80
C PHE A 61 -15.02 10.53 -23.72
N ALA A 62 -15.51 11.52 -24.45
CA ALA A 62 -14.69 12.34 -25.34
C ALA A 62 -14.73 13.81 -24.90
N TYR A 63 -13.55 14.45 -24.79
CA TYR A 63 -13.44 15.90 -24.63
C TYR A 63 -13.84 16.68 -25.89
N GLY A 64 -14.12 15.99 -27.00
CA GLY A 64 -14.49 16.58 -28.28
C GLY A 64 -13.28 17.04 -29.09
N THR A 65 -13.52 17.92 -30.08
CA THR A 65 -12.45 18.54 -30.87
C THR A 65 -11.88 19.73 -30.11
N MET A 66 -10.60 19.69 -29.81
CA MET A 66 -9.90 20.72 -29.05
C MET A 66 -8.83 21.38 -29.92
N SER A 67 -8.69 22.71 -29.82
CA SER A 67 -7.61 23.46 -30.45
C SER A 67 -6.31 23.32 -29.66
N ASN A 68 -5.16 23.61 -30.27
CA ASN A 68 -3.90 23.74 -29.51
C ASN A 68 -4.05 24.74 -28.36
N ASN A 69 -3.35 24.47 -27.25
CA ASN A 69 -3.37 25.31 -26.06
C ASN A 69 -4.79 25.58 -25.51
N SER A 70 -5.69 24.60 -25.59
CA SER A 70 -7.02 24.66 -24.99
C SER A 70 -7.21 23.61 -23.88
N ALA A 71 -8.17 23.87 -23.01
CA ALA A 71 -8.55 22.98 -21.93
C ALA A 71 -10.02 22.58 -22.02
N SER A 72 -10.34 21.39 -21.53
CA SER A 72 -11.71 20.89 -21.36
C SER A 72 -11.77 20.01 -20.12
N SER A 73 -12.93 19.92 -19.50
CA SER A 73 -13.12 19.10 -18.31
C SER A 73 -14.41 18.29 -18.37
N THR A 74 -14.48 17.26 -17.55
CA THR A 74 -15.69 16.48 -17.29
C THR A 74 -16.81 17.34 -16.71
N MET A 75 -16.53 18.45 -16.04
CA MET A 75 -17.56 19.38 -15.55
C MET A 75 -18.39 20.02 -16.67
N THR A 76 -17.81 20.11 -17.88
CA THR A 76 -18.52 20.63 -19.07
C THR A 76 -19.21 19.52 -19.87
N LEU A 77 -18.88 18.26 -19.60
CA LEU A 77 -19.36 17.09 -20.33
C LEU A 77 -20.47 16.34 -19.60
N PHE A 78 -20.36 16.25 -18.26
CA PHE A 78 -21.35 15.63 -17.39
C PHE A 78 -22.16 16.71 -16.68
N SER A 79 -23.46 16.47 -16.53
CA SER A 79 -24.38 17.42 -15.86
C SER A 79 -24.38 17.30 -14.33
N THR A 80 -23.50 16.46 -13.77
CA THR A 80 -23.48 16.02 -12.37
C THR A 80 -22.03 16.04 -11.82
N THR A 81 -21.75 15.27 -10.77
CA THR A 81 -20.50 15.21 -10.01
C THR A 81 -19.31 14.58 -10.75
N GLY A 82 -19.41 14.35 -12.06
CA GLY A 82 -18.32 13.85 -12.90
C GLY A 82 -18.33 12.33 -13.01
N ILE A 83 -17.22 11.71 -12.62
CA ILE A 83 -16.99 10.26 -12.65
C ILE A 83 -17.09 9.73 -11.22
N THR A 84 -17.89 8.68 -11.02
CA THR A 84 -18.06 8.04 -9.71
C THR A 84 -17.26 6.74 -9.64
N ALA A 85 -16.30 6.69 -8.70
CA ALA A 85 -15.62 5.48 -8.28
C ALA A 85 -16.27 4.90 -7.01
N THR A 86 -16.59 3.60 -7.01
CA THR A 86 -17.22 2.91 -5.87
C THR A 86 -16.27 1.89 -5.26
N ASN A 87 -16.11 1.92 -3.93
CA ASN A 87 -15.35 0.91 -3.20
C ASN A 87 -16.22 -0.34 -2.99
N ASP A 88 -16.00 -1.37 -3.81
CA ASP A 88 -16.68 -2.66 -3.72
C ASP A 88 -15.97 -3.65 -2.80
N GLY A 89 -14.86 -3.22 -2.18
CA GLY A 89 -13.98 -4.04 -1.36
C GLY A 89 -14.01 -3.72 0.13
N SER A 90 -12.90 -4.02 0.79
CA SER A 90 -12.60 -3.71 2.19
C SER A 90 -12.24 -2.22 2.34
N LYS A 91 -11.91 -1.79 3.56
CA LYS A 91 -11.36 -0.45 3.78
C LYS A 91 -10.13 -0.24 2.88
N ALA A 92 -10.14 0.81 2.06
CA ALA A 92 -9.13 1.06 1.04
C ALA A 92 -8.81 2.54 0.90
N ASN A 93 -7.69 2.85 0.26
CA ASN A 93 -7.44 4.15 -0.37
C ASN A 93 -7.73 4.01 -1.87
N PHE A 94 -8.12 5.12 -2.51
CA PHE A 94 -8.15 5.22 -3.96
C PHE A 94 -6.99 6.08 -4.43
N ASP A 95 -6.19 5.51 -5.33
CA ASP A 95 -5.14 6.23 -6.01
C ASP A 95 -5.47 6.38 -7.50
N ILE A 96 -4.90 7.40 -8.13
CA ILE A 96 -5.17 7.78 -9.51
C ILE A 96 -3.86 8.13 -10.24
N TYR A 97 -3.74 7.68 -11.48
CA TYR A 97 -2.61 8.01 -12.35
C TYR A 97 -3.04 8.01 -13.82
N SER A 98 -2.23 8.65 -14.67
CA SER A 98 -2.43 8.71 -16.12
C SER A 98 -1.21 8.16 -16.86
N ALA A 99 -1.30 8.12 -18.18
CA ALA A 99 -0.27 7.61 -19.08
C ALA A 99 -0.13 8.49 -20.32
N ASP A 100 0.93 8.29 -21.09
CA ASP A 100 1.03 8.87 -22.43
C ASP A 100 -0.13 8.44 -23.34
N THR A 101 -0.38 9.24 -24.37
CA THR A 101 -1.28 8.86 -25.47
C THR A 101 -0.50 8.18 -26.59
N GLY A 102 -1.08 8.08 -27.79
CA GLY A 102 -0.36 7.52 -28.95
C GLY A 102 0.84 8.38 -29.35
N ASP A 103 0.65 9.70 -29.36
CA ASP A 103 1.64 10.65 -29.86
C ASP A 103 1.94 11.82 -28.90
N TRP A 104 1.10 12.05 -27.88
CA TRP A 104 1.36 13.08 -26.85
C TRP A 104 1.91 12.49 -25.56
N THR A 105 2.91 13.17 -25.00
CA THR A 105 3.53 12.85 -23.70
C THR A 105 2.81 13.56 -22.56
N LEU A 106 2.55 12.85 -21.47
CA LEU A 106 1.96 13.42 -20.25
C LEU A 106 2.98 14.28 -19.50
N ASP A 107 2.59 15.50 -19.09
CA ASP A 107 3.45 16.40 -18.31
C ASP A 107 2.61 17.43 -17.53
N ALA A 108 3.18 18.01 -16.47
CA ALA A 108 2.58 19.14 -15.75
C ALA A 108 2.45 20.41 -16.61
N ALA A 109 3.29 20.58 -17.63
CA ALA A 109 3.36 21.75 -18.48
C ALA A 109 3.15 21.40 -19.97
N THR A 110 2.32 22.20 -20.63
CA THR A 110 2.02 22.01 -22.07
C THR A 110 2.88 22.88 -23.00
N SER A 111 3.88 23.60 -22.48
CA SER A 111 4.74 24.49 -23.29
C SER A 111 5.74 23.76 -24.17
N THR A 112 5.91 22.46 -23.95
CA THR A 112 6.75 21.59 -24.78
C THR A 112 5.89 21.03 -25.93
N PRO A 113 6.42 20.98 -27.17
CA PRO A 113 5.67 20.43 -28.30
C PRO A 113 5.17 19.02 -28.02
N ASP A 114 3.88 18.79 -28.29
CA ASP A 114 3.22 17.48 -28.14
C ASP A 114 3.19 16.95 -26.69
N TYR A 115 3.33 17.84 -25.70
CA TYR A 115 3.12 17.53 -24.28
C TYR A 115 1.75 18.01 -23.83
N TYR A 116 0.97 17.12 -23.24
CA TYR A 116 -0.38 17.40 -22.75
C TYR A 116 -0.44 17.23 -21.23
N THR A 117 -1.40 17.89 -20.60
CA THR A 117 -1.62 17.74 -19.15
C THR A 117 -2.97 17.10 -18.90
N HIS A 118 -3.00 16.12 -18.01
CA HIS A 118 -4.23 15.59 -17.42
C HIS A 118 -4.24 15.94 -15.94
N LYS A 119 -5.37 16.43 -15.44
CA LYS A 119 -5.56 16.79 -14.03
C LYS A 119 -6.82 16.12 -13.48
N PHE A 120 -6.88 16.00 -12.16
CA PHE A 120 -8.05 15.52 -11.45
C PHE A 120 -8.43 16.41 -10.26
N CYS A 121 -9.67 16.33 -9.84
CA CYS A 121 -10.16 16.91 -8.60
C CYS A 121 -11.19 15.96 -7.96
N ASN A 122 -11.03 15.65 -6.68
CA ASN A 122 -12.02 14.89 -5.91
C ASN A 122 -13.18 15.82 -5.54
N GLU A 123 -14.33 15.66 -6.20
CA GLU A 123 -15.55 16.46 -6.02
C GLU A 123 -16.22 16.19 -4.66
N THR A 124 -16.04 14.99 -4.12
CA THR A 124 -16.64 14.59 -2.84
C THR A 124 -16.06 15.39 -1.68
N ASP A 125 -14.75 15.63 -1.71
CA ASP A 125 -14.04 16.32 -0.64
C ASP A 125 -13.69 17.78 -0.98
N ASN A 126 -13.47 18.08 -2.26
CA ASN A 126 -13.11 19.41 -2.76
C ASN A 126 -14.17 19.87 -3.77
N ASP A 127 -14.84 20.99 -3.50
CA ASP A 127 -15.78 21.59 -4.46
C ASP A 127 -15.02 22.00 -5.73
N CYS A 128 -15.03 21.14 -6.75
CA CYS A 128 -14.21 21.33 -7.95
C CYS A 128 -14.66 22.52 -8.77
N ALA A 129 -15.91 22.98 -8.61
CA ALA A 129 -16.42 24.15 -9.28
C ALA A 129 -15.71 25.43 -8.85
N THR A 130 -15.12 25.47 -7.65
CA THR A 130 -14.34 26.61 -7.16
C THR A 130 -13.07 26.86 -7.98
N SER A 131 -12.49 25.81 -8.57
CA SER A 131 -11.32 25.87 -9.45
C SER A 131 -11.65 26.34 -10.88
N GLY A 132 -12.91 26.66 -11.15
CA GLY A 132 -13.43 27.02 -12.47
C GLY A 132 -13.67 25.82 -13.38
N VAL A 133 -14.47 26.04 -14.44
CA VAL A 133 -14.97 24.96 -15.32
C VAL A 133 -13.88 24.17 -16.05
N TYR A 134 -12.63 24.66 -16.10
CA TYR A 134 -11.50 23.96 -16.72
C TYR A 134 -10.49 23.43 -15.69
N GLY A 135 -10.79 23.53 -14.39
CA GLY A 135 -9.96 22.98 -13.33
C GLY A 135 -8.60 23.65 -13.22
N ALA A 136 -8.56 24.97 -13.06
CA ALA A 136 -7.30 25.72 -12.94
C ALA A 136 -6.43 25.18 -11.80
N ASP A 137 -7.08 24.89 -10.66
CA ASP A 137 -6.46 24.40 -9.42
C ASP A 137 -6.61 22.88 -9.24
N PHE A 138 -6.97 22.13 -10.28
CA PHE A 138 -6.96 20.67 -10.21
C PHE A 138 -5.53 20.14 -10.06
N THR A 139 -5.39 18.99 -9.41
CA THR A 139 -4.11 18.32 -9.21
C THR A 139 -3.65 17.68 -10.52
N ALA A 140 -2.43 18.00 -10.96
CA ALA A 140 -1.86 17.41 -12.18
C ALA A 140 -1.46 15.94 -11.97
N LEU A 141 -1.69 15.13 -12.99
CA LEU A 141 -1.10 13.81 -13.19
C LEU A 141 0.08 14.03 -14.12
N ASP A 142 1.26 14.29 -13.56
CA ASP A 142 2.37 14.95 -14.26
C ASP A 142 3.50 14.04 -14.73
N ASP A 143 3.48 12.76 -14.37
CA ASP A 143 4.43 11.76 -14.82
C ASP A 143 3.74 10.40 -14.97
N VAL A 144 4.17 9.64 -15.98
CA VAL A 144 3.56 8.35 -16.34
C VAL A 144 3.79 7.36 -15.20
N GLY A 145 2.70 6.89 -14.61
CA GLY A 145 2.76 5.97 -13.47
C GLY A 145 3.11 6.63 -12.13
N ASN A 146 3.19 7.96 -12.07
CA ASN A 146 3.18 8.66 -10.79
C ASN A 146 1.76 8.57 -10.18
N VAL A 147 1.69 7.96 -9.01
CA VAL A 147 0.45 7.64 -8.31
C VAL A 147 0.10 8.78 -7.37
N ALA A 148 -1.00 9.47 -7.67
CA ALA A 148 -1.57 10.48 -6.78
C ALA A 148 -2.71 9.88 -5.95
N THR A 149 -2.92 10.41 -4.75
CA THR A 149 -4.06 10.00 -3.91
C THR A 149 -5.34 10.68 -4.40
N LEU A 150 -6.36 9.90 -4.74
CA LEU A 150 -7.70 10.40 -5.04
C LEU A 150 -8.53 10.58 -3.77
N ALA A 151 -8.53 9.57 -2.91
CA ALA A 151 -9.20 9.59 -1.62
C ALA A 151 -8.53 8.61 -0.63
N GLU A 152 -8.56 8.94 0.65
CA GLU A 152 -8.00 8.12 1.72
C GLU A 152 -9.11 7.56 2.62
N ASP A 153 -8.79 6.46 3.31
CA ASP A 153 -9.60 5.94 4.42
C ASP A 153 -11.08 5.68 4.06
N LEU A 154 -11.35 5.12 2.88
CA LEU A 154 -12.70 4.72 2.47
C LEU A 154 -13.17 3.55 3.34
N THR A 155 -13.88 3.87 4.41
CA THR A 155 -14.27 2.91 5.48
C THR A 155 -15.52 2.10 5.17
N ALA A 156 -16.38 2.57 4.26
CA ALA A 156 -17.63 1.90 3.92
C ALA A 156 -17.47 1.01 2.68
N ILE A 157 -17.97 -0.22 2.77
CA ILE A 157 -18.35 -0.99 1.57
C ILE A 157 -19.41 -0.16 0.85
N SER A 158 -19.20 0.07 -0.45
CA SER A 158 -19.99 0.96 -1.30
C SER A 158 -19.83 2.46 -1.00
N GLY A 159 -18.75 2.86 -0.32
CA GLY A 159 -18.33 4.27 -0.31
C GLY A 159 -18.01 4.74 -1.73
N THR A 160 -18.51 5.91 -2.11
CA THR A 160 -18.29 6.50 -3.43
C THR A 160 -17.38 7.71 -3.35
N VAL A 161 -16.54 7.88 -4.36
CA VAL A 161 -15.76 9.09 -4.60
C VAL A 161 -16.11 9.58 -5.99
N ASP A 162 -16.75 10.73 -6.02
CA ASP A 162 -16.97 11.48 -7.25
C ASP A 162 -15.76 12.36 -7.55
N PHE A 163 -15.31 12.37 -8.80
CA PHE A 163 -14.17 13.17 -9.22
C PHE A 163 -14.32 13.70 -10.64
N GLN A 164 -13.66 14.83 -10.88
CA GLN A 164 -13.59 15.48 -12.18
C GLN A 164 -12.22 15.28 -12.79
N LEU A 165 -12.17 15.22 -14.12
CA LEU A 165 -10.95 15.22 -14.91
C LEU A 165 -10.90 16.47 -15.80
N SER A 166 -9.70 17.01 -15.99
CA SER A 166 -9.42 18.09 -16.93
C SER A 166 -8.24 17.73 -17.81
N MET A 167 -8.34 18.05 -19.09
CA MET A 167 -7.27 17.87 -20.07
C MET A 167 -6.90 19.20 -20.68
N HIS A 168 -5.60 19.44 -20.83
CA HIS A 168 -5.04 20.57 -21.56
C HIS A 168 -4.20 20.06 -22.74
N THR A 169 -4.57 20.47 -23.96
CA THR A 169 -3.85 20.09 -25.18
C THR A 169 -2.46 20.75 -25.25
N PRO A 170 -1.53 20.19 -26.04
CA PRO A 170 -0.19 20.75 -26.20
C PRO A 170 -0.14 22.16 -26.79
N ASN A 171 0.95 22.87 -26.48
CA ASN A 171 1.25 24.20 -26.99
C ASN A 171 2.76 24.38 -27.31
N PRO A 172 3.18 24.22 -28.58
CA PRO A 172 2.37 23.85 -29.74
C PRO A 172 2.08 22.34 -29.81
N SER A 173 1.20 21.91 -30.72
CA SER A 173 1.15 20.52 -31.18
C SER A 173 1.48 20.43 -32.67
N THR A 174 2.17 19.36 -33.06
CA THR A 174 2.35 18.95 -34.45
C THR A 174 1.44 17.78 -34.85
N VAL A 175 0.73 17.22 -33.87
CA VAL A 175 -0.10 16.02 -34.02
C VAL A 175 -1.58 16.36 -33.90
N TYR A 176 -2.34 16.04 -34.95
CA TYR A 176 -3.77 16.33 -35.06
C TYR A 176 -4.62 15.07 -35.30
N THR A 177 -4.01 13.88 -35.16
CA THR A 177 -4.71 12.60 -35.09
C THR A 177 -5.43 12.46 -33.75
N GLN A 178 -6.46 11.62 -33.69
CA GLN A 178 -7.17 11.33 -32.44
C GLN A 178 -6.20 10.76 -31.40
N GLN A 179 -6.20 11.37 -30.21
CA GLN A 179 -5.46 10.88 -29.05
C GLN A 179 -6.43 10.27 -28.04
N SER A 180 -5.97 9.26 -27.30
CA SER A 180 -6.72 8.60 -26.23
C SER A 180 -5.86 8.51 -24.98
N ALA A 181 -6.20 9.29 -23.97
CA ALA A 181 -5.55 9.23 -22.66
C ALA A 181 -6.29 8.22 -21.77
N VAL A 182 -5.54 7.40 -21.06
CA VAL A 182 -6.06 6.44 -20.09
C VAL A 182 -5.77 6.94 -18.69
N VAL A 183 -6.81 7.12 -17.90
CA VAL A 183 -6.71 7.36 -16.46
C VAL A 183 -7.07 6.08 -15.74
N THR A 184 -6.23 5.68 -14.80
CA THR A 184 -6.44 4.50 -13.99
C THR A 184 -6.70 4.91 -12.56
N VAL A 185 -7.78 4.38 -11.97
CA VAL A 185 -8.04 4.45 -10.54
C VAL A 185 -7.81 3.06 -9.96
N GLN A 186 -7.04 2.98 -8.88
CA GLN A 186 -6.73 1.73 -8.20
C GLN A 186 -7.14 1.81 -6.73
N ALA A 187 -7.61 0.68 -6.19
CA ALA A 187 -7.80 0.54 -4.75
C ALA A 187 -6.53 -0.04 -4.12
N SER A 188 -6.04 0.60 -3.07
CA SER A 188 -4.84 0.19 -2.34
C SER A 188 -5.11 0.05 -0.84
N ALA A 189 -4.17 -0.57 -0.13
CA ALA A 189 -4.27 -0.70 1.32
C ALA A 189 -4.20 0.71 1.96
N PRO A 190 -5.02 0.98 3.00
CA PRO A 190 -4.89 2.23 3.75
C PRO A 190 -3.47 2.37 4.29
N THR A 191 -2.92 3.57 4.21
CA THR A 191 -1.67 3.92 4.89
C THR A 191 -1.87 3.68 6.39
N ASN A 192 -1.15 2.69 6.93
CA ASN A 192 -1.27 2.29 8.33
C ASN A 192 -0.96 3.51 9.22
N PRO A 193 -1.82 3.90 10.18
CA PRO A 193 -1.41 4.79 11.25
C PRO A 193 -0.37 4.13 12.18
#